data_AF-A0A1M5VGN5-F1
#
_entry.id   AF-A0A1M5VGN5-F1
#
_cell.length_a   1.000
_cell.length_b   1.000
_cell.length_c   1.000
_cell.angle_alpha   90.00
_cell.angle_beta   90.00
_cell.angle_gamma   90.00
#
_symmetry.space_group_name_H-M   'P 1'
#
loop_
_entity.id
_entity.type
_entity.pdbx_description
1 polymer ?
#
loop_
_entity_poly.entity_id
_entity_poly.type
_entity_poly.pdbx_seq_one_letter_code
_entity_poly.pdbx_strand_id
1 'polypeptide(L)'
;MARSHLEYVHHLPDRIRWLTTPTEEGSAGEAGHLLTDSSRPDDAARLAAKLASADDSPDGLKNALGSFREWRTAVKNVFRETEDKPEDRALLIASLFLNGKDALTIQNSARALLGDDPETDVRTILTGPDLTTRLTKMGAEVNGRTVSLDHKSGYARAVLLHLWQQRADIHPHLLQWLDTLTAPKGPGADRLAAIGDLLVELAVAENDIRVVKQIHAWIDKGADSTEHRELIARVLTVAAEADTLGVQVRALLLDSAQDESEAVATVVALVCQGEFAEHYPRQALVRLRHILDRSETDEAVQAAQDALRDIAARDGQLPRVWSTVIKWATEKKHLAGHRAFLSLLDPRVDPYVLQVMLAAAEQKEDIKEALLDGWNAALADTRVEAECRQLLTAWAEARKAADMPTELLTDLLNQIMLGHLVASPVAALIFGEPGVADGEAVIELRKDLRLPPTLSSLITAHERASAES
;
A
#
# COMPACT_ATOMS: atom_id res chain seq x y z
N MET A 1 18.44 -11.97 -14.86
CA MET A 1 17.57 -12.36 -13.73
C MET A 1 18.04 -13.62 -13.02
N ALA A 2 17.85 -14.85 -13.53
CA ALA A 2 18.27 -16.07 -12.80
C ALA A 2 19.76 -16.09 -12.39
N ARG A 3 20.66 -15.61 -13.28
CA ARG A 3 22.09 -15.44 -12.99
C ARG A 3 22.31 -14.48 -11.82
N SER A 4 21.68 -13.31 -11.87
CA SER A 4 21.74 -12.28 -10.83
C SER A 4 21.23 -12.79 -9.48
N HIS A 5 20.18 -13.62 -9.45
CA HIS A 5 19.71 -14.24 -8.21
C HIS A 5 20.72 -15.25 -7.64
N LEU A 6 21.33 -16.09 -8.49
CA LEU A 6 22.36 -17.01 -8.02
C LEU A 6 23.60 -16.27 -7.50
N GLU A 7 23.98 -15.17 -8.14
CA GLU A 7 25.17 -14.39 -7.80
C GLU A 7 24.98 -13.53 -6.55
N TYR A 8 23.88 -12.77 -6.48
CA TYR A 8 23.70 -11.70 -5.49
C TYR A 8 22.69 -12.02 -4.40
N VAL A 9 21.74 -12.95 -4.64
CA VAL A 9 20.71 -13.31 -3.64
C VAL A 9 21.08 -14.60 -2.91
N HIS A 10 21.51 -15.63 -3.64
CA HIS A 10 21.87 -16.91 -3.05
C HIS A 10 23.38 -17.07 -2.80
N HIS A 11 24.20 -16.12 -3.25
CA HIS A 11 25.66 -16.12 -3.09
C HIS A 11 26.35 -17.42 -3.58
N LEU A 12 25.84 -17.99 -4.68
CA LEU A 12 26.33 -19.21 -5.31
C LEU A 12 26.68 -18.95 -6.79
N PRO A 13 27.72 -18.14 -7.09
CA PRO A 13 28.11 -17.84 -8.46
C PRO A 13 28.50 -19.09 -9.26
N ASP A 14 29.01 -20.13 -8.60
CA ASP A 14 29.39 -21.39 -9.23
C ASP A 14 28.21 -22.12 -9.87
N ARG A 15 26.98 -21.87 -9.40
CA ARG A 15 25.73 -22.44 -9.95
C ARG A 15 25.33 -21.82 -11.28
N ILE A 16 25.90 -20.67 -11.66
CA ILE A 16 25.61 -20.00 -12.94
C ILE A 16 25.97 -20.92 -14.12
N ARG A 17 26.98 -21.79 -13.97
CA ARG A 17 27.37 -22.76 -15.00
C ARG A 17 26.21 -23.65 -15.47
N TRP A 18 25.26 -23.98 -14.58
CA TRP A 18 24.08 -24.76 -14.95
C TRP A 18 23.11 -24.00 -15.87
N LEU A 19 23.15 -22.67 -15.87
CA LEU A 19 22.37 -21.81 -16.77
C LEU A 19 23.10 -21.53 -18.10
N THR A 20 24.44 -21.60 -18.13
CA THR A 20 25.24 -21.04 -19.24
C THR A 20 26.09 -22.04 -20.00
N THR A 21 26.46 -23.17 -19.41
CA THR A 21 27.33 -24.15 -20.06
C THR A 21 26.57 -24.86 -21.18
N PRO A 22 26.93 -24.66 -22.46
CA PRO A 22 26.18 -25.19 -23.60
C PRO A 22 26.08 -26.72 -23.56
N THR A 23 24.95 -27.24 -24.02
CA THR A 23 24.70 -28.69 -24.18
C THR A 23 24.85 -29.08 -25.65
N GLU A 24 24.91 -30.38 -25.96
CA GLU A 24 24.97 -30.87 -27.35
C GLU A 24 23.77 -30.40 -28.21
N GLU A 25 22.66 -30.00 -27.58
CA GLU A 25 21.41 -29.57 -28.23
C GLU A 25 21.22 -28.04 -28.34
N GLY A 26 22.14 -27.20 -27.83
CA GLY A 26 22.00 -25.74 -27.98
C GLY A 26 22.96 -24.85 -27.17
N SER A 27 22.83 -23.54 -27.35
CA SER A 27 23.69 -22.50 -26.75
C SER A 27 23.36 -22.15 -25.29
N ALA A 28 22.25 -22.66 -24.75
CA ALA A 28 21.84 -22.47 -23.36
C ALA A 28 22.26 -23.67 -22.49
N GLY A 29 22.50 -23.43 -21.21
CA GLY A 29 22.79 -24.50 -20.25
C GLY A 29 21.59 -25.39 -19.92
N GLU A 30 21.86 -26.52 -19.27
CA GLU A 30 20.88 -27.54 -18.89
C GLU A 30 19.72 -26.99 -18.05
N ALA A 31 19.92 -25.92 -17.29
CA ALA A 31 18.85 -25.17 -16.64
C ALA A 31 18.41 -23.95 -17.46
N GLY A 32 19.30 -23.34 -18.24
CA GLY A 32 19.03 -22.10 -18.96
C GLY A 32 17.89 -22.21 -19.97
N HIS A 33 17.77 -23.36 -20.65
CA HIS A 33 16.72 -23.59 -21.65
C HIS A 33 15.30 -23.73 -21.06
N LEU A 34 15.15 -23.80 -19.74
CA LEU A 34 13.85 -23.73 -19.06
C LEU A 34 13.25 -22.32 -19.03
N LEU A 35 14.07 -21.32 -19.29
CA LEU A 35 13.66 -19.93 -19.42
C LEU A 35 13.65 -19.60 -20.90
N THR A 36 12.50 -19.14 -21.38
CA THR A 36 12.31 -18.65 -22.75
C THR A 36 12.16 -17.13 -22.73
N ASP A 37 12.14 -16.50 -23.90
CA ASP A 37 11.87 -15.06 -24.01
C ASP A 37 10.50 -14.65 -23.44
N SER A 38 9.59 -15.61 -23.22
CA SER A 38 8.29 -15.42 -22.57
C SER A 38 8.27 -15.65 -21.05
N SER A 39 9.39 -16.10 -20.46
CA SER A 39 9.48 -16.43 -19.04
C SER A 39 9.59 -15.17 -18.17
N ARG A 40 8.85 -15.13 -17.06
CA ARG A 40 8.82 -13.96 -16.17
C ARG A 40 10.05 -13.92 -15.26
N PRO A 41 10.42 -12.75 -14.71
CA PRO A 41 11.47 -12.61 -13.71
C PRO A 41 11.33 -13.60 -12.54
N ASP A 42 10.11 -13.87 -12.07
CA ASP A 42 9.84 -14.81 -10.99
C ASP A 42 10.11 -16.28 -11.36
N ASP A 43 9.88 -16.67 -12.61
CA ASP A 43 10.27 -18.02 -13.07
C ASP A 43 11.80 -18.16 -13.04
N ALA A 44 12.51 -17.08 -13.34
CA ALA A 44 13.97 -17.02 -13.28
C ALA A 44 14.48 -17.03 -11.82
N ALA A 45 13.81 -16.31 -10.90
CA ALA A 45 14.11 -16.36 -9.46
C ALA A 45 13.79 -17.74 -8.86
N ARG A 46 12.67 -18.36 -9.24
CA ARG A 46 12.29 -19.72 -8.80
C ARG A 46 13.28 -20.77 -9.29
N LEU A 47 13.68 -20.70 -10.55
CA LEU A 47 14.70 -21.60 -11.08
C LEU A 47 16.01 -21.41 -10.31
N ALA A 48 16.44 -20.16 -10.09
CA ALA A 48 17.64 -19.85 -9.30
C ALA A 48 17.55 -20.42 -7.87
N ALA A 49 16.41 -20.29 -7.20
CA ALA A 49 16.20 -20.86 -5.87
C ALA A 49 16.29 -22.40 -5.87
N LYS A 50 15.72 -23.07 -6.87
CA LYS A 50 15.81 -24.55 -7.00
C LYS A 50 17.23 -25.01 -7.28
N LEU A 51 17.97 -24.29 -8.12
CA LEU A 51 19.39 -24.57 -8.38
C LEU A 51 20.26 -24.28 -7.14
N ALA A 52 19.96 -23.22 -6.38
CA ALA A 52 20.67 -22.89 -5.15
C ALA A 52 20.49 -23.97 -4.07
N SER A 53 19.29 -24.54 -3.94
CA SER A 53 18.98 -25.59 -2.97
C SER A 53 19.48 -26.99 -3.34
N ALA A 54 20.01 -27.17 -4.56
CA ALA A 54 20.40 -28.47 -5.05
C ALA A 54 21.86 -28.82 -4.69
N ASP A 55 22.12 -30.11 -4.49
CA ASP A 55 23.49 -30.62 -4.32
C ASP A 55 24.34 -30.35 -5.57
N ASP A 56 25.64 -30.09 -5.39
CA ASP A 56 26.55 -29.83 -6.52
C ASP A 56 26.96 -31.09 -7.27
N SER A 57 25.97 -31.72 -7.90
CA SER A 57 26.14 -32.95 -8.66
C SER A 57 25.20 -32.98 -9.88
N PRO A 58 25.49 -33.82 -10.89
CA PRO A 58 24.57 -34.05 -12.00
C PRO A 58 23.18 -34.52 -11.54
N ASP A 59 23.11 -35.35 -10.50
CA ASP A 59 21.85 -35.81 -9.92
C ASP A 59 21.10 -34.69 -9.18
N GLY A 60 21.83 -33.83 -8.46
CA GLY A 60 21.27 -32.64 -7.81
C GLY A 60 20.65 -31.66 -8.81
N LEU A 61 21.35 -31.39 -9.92
CA LEU A 61 20.83 -30.59 -11.03
C LEU A 61 19.58 -31.24 -11.64
N LYS A 62 19.64 -32.54 -11.98
CA LYS A 62 18.49 -33.26 -12.54
C LYS A 62 17.26 -33.19 -11.64
N ASN A 63 17.43 -33.34 -10.31
CA ASN A 63 16.35 -33.22 -9.33
C ASN A 63 15.79 -31.80 -9.25
N ALA A 64 16.64 -30.77 -9.34
CA ALA A 64 16.22 -29.37 -9.35
C ALA A 64 15.38 -29.03 -10.61
N LEU A 65 15.82 -29.53 -11.77
CA LEU A 65 15.11 -29.37 -13.05
C LEU A 65 13.79 -30.16 -13.07
N GLY A 66 13.80 -31.38 -12.54
CA GLY A 66 12.62 -32.20 -12.33
C GLY A 66 11.60 -31.46 -11.47
N SER A 67 12.02 -31.02 -10.28
CA SER A 67 11.18 -30.24 -9.36
C SER A 67 10.60 -28.96 -9.99
N PHE A 68 11.36 -28.30 -10.87
CA PHE A 68 10.88 -27.11 -11.59
C PHE A 68 9.83 -27.43 -12.66
N ARG A 69 9.95 -28.59 -13.33
CA ARG A 69 9.03 -29.04 -14.40
C ARG A 69 7.83 -29.83 -13.86
N GLU A 70 7.96 -30.46 -12.70
CA GLU A 70 7.04 -31.51 -12.23
C GLU A 70 5.71 -31.00 -11.70
N TRP A 71 5.58 -29.74 -11.27
CA TRP A 71 4.30 -29.29 -10.69
C TRP A 71 3.14 -29.32 -11.68
N ARG A 72 3.35 -28.96 -12.95
CA ARG A 72 2.26 -29.01 -13.94
C ARG A 72 1.77 -30.45 -14.18
N THR A 73 2.70 -31.41 -14.21
CA THR A 73 2.38 -32.83 -14.40
C THR A 73 1.78 -33.44 -13.13
N ALA A 74 2.34 -33.14 -11.95
CA ALA A 74 1.83 -33.57 -10.67
C ALA A 74 0.40 -33.06 -10.43
N VAL A 75 0.14 -31.78 -10.70
CA VAL A 75 -1.20 -31.19 -10.59
C VAL A 75 -2.17 -31.88 -11.54
N LYS A 76 -1.82 -32.05 -12.82
CA LYS A 76 -2.67 -32.79 -13.77
C LYS A 76 -2.98 -34.21 -13.31
N ASN A 77 -1.99 -34.92 -12.76
CA ASN A 77 -2.18 -36.28 -12.25
C ASN A 77 -3.12 -36.29 -11.04
N VAL A 78 -2.95 -35.38 -10.08
CA VAL A 78 -3.83 -35.27 -8.92
C VAL A 78 -5.27 -34.97 -9.33
N PHE A 79 -5.50 -34.03 -10.25
CA PHE A 79 -6.85 -33.74 -10.74
C PHE A 79 -7.47 -34.89 -11.54
N ARG A 80 -6.66 -35.68 -12.26
CA ARG A 80 -7.13 -36.89 -12.95
C ARG A 80 -7.50 -38.01 -11.96
N GLU A 81 -6.69 -38.24 -10.95
CA GLU A 81 -6.95 -39.29 -9.94
C GLU A 81 -8.11 -38.96 -8.99
N THR A 82 -8.54 -37.70 -8.97
CA THR A 82 -9.66 -37.19 -8.17
C THR A 82 -10.86 -36.81 -9.02
N GLU A 83 -10.95 -37.33 -10.25
CA GLU A 83 -12.03 -36.96 -11.18
C GLU A 83 -13.43 -37.10 -10.59
N ASP A 84 -13.66 -38.24 -9.93
CA ASP A 84 -14.93 -38.61 -9.29
C ASP A 84 -14.93 -38.33 -7.77
N LYS A 85 -14.00 -37.51 -7.28
CA LYS A 85 -13.82 -37.24 -5.84
C LYS A 85 -13.83 -35.73 -5.54
N PRO A 86 -15.01 -35.09 -5.58
CA PRO A 86 -15.13 -33.65 -5.35
C PRO A 86 -14.59 -33.24 -3.97
N GLU A 87 -14.79 -34.06 -2.95
CA GLU A 87 -14.29 -33.84 -1.59
C GLU A 87 -12.75 -33.78 -1.53
N ASP A 88 -12.05 -34.65 -2.27
CA ASP A 88 -10.57 -34.65 -2.29
C ASP A 88 -10.04 -33.40 -3.01
N ARG A 89 -10.74 -32.95 -4.07
CA ARG A 89 -10.41 -31.68 -4.75
C ARG A 89 -10.67 -30.49 -3.85
N ALA A 90 -11.79 -30.47 -3.13
CA ALA A 90 -12.09 -29.42 -2.16
C ALA A 90 -11.06 -29.40 -1.02
N LEU A 91 -10.61 -30.57 -0.53
CA LEU A 91 -9.52 -30.68 0.45
C LEU A 91 -8.21 -30.09 -0.08
N LEU A 92 -7.84 -30.40 -1.33
CA LEU A 92 -6.67 -29.80 -1.96
C LEU A 92 -6.80 -28.27 -2.02
N ILE A 93 -7.93 -27.75 -2.51
CA ILE A 93 -8.19 -26.30 -2.63
C ILE A 93 -8.13 -25.61 -1.26
N ALA A 94 -8.80 -26.17 -0.24
CA ALA A 94 -8.77 -25.63 1.12
C ALA A 94 -7.34 -25.61 1.70
N SER A 95 -6.55 -26.64 1.43
CA SER A 95 -5.15 -26.73 1.87
C SER A 95 -4.25 -25.64 1.25
N LEU A 96 -4.59 -25.11 0.07
CA LEU A 96 -3.85 -24.00 -0.56
C LEU A 96 -3.93 -22.74 0.30
N PHE A 97 -5.16 -22.34 0.64
CA PHE A 97 -5.45 -21.08 1.32
C PHE A 97 -5.27 -21.18 2.85
N LEU A 98 -5.44 -22.38 3.40
CA LEU A 98 -5.28 -22.68 4.82
C LEU A 98 -4.02 -23.48 5.10
N ASN A 99 -2.99 -23.32 4.26
CA ASN A 99 -1.67 -23.89 4.52
C ASN A 99 -1.22 -23.57 5.96
N GLY A 100 -0.53 -24.49 6.64
CA GLY A 100 -0.12 -24.33 8.04
C GLY A 100 -1.24 -24.39 9.09
N LYS A 101 -2.50 -24.62 8.70
CA LYS A 101 -3.61 -24.85 9.64
C LYS A 101 -3.75 -26.31 10.03
N ASP A 102 -4.57 -26.56 11.04
CA ASP A 102 -4.87 -27.93 11.45
C ASP A 102 -5.80 -28.63 10.46
N ALA A 103 -5.63 -29.95 10.33
CA ALA A 103 -6.32 -30.78 9.35
C ALA A 103 -7.85 -30.69 9.44
N LEU A 104 -8.41 -30.52 10.65
CA LEU A 104 -9.86 -30.43 10.85
C LEU A 104 -10.42 -29.10 10.32
N THR A 105 -9.71 -27.99 10.54
CA THR A 105 -10.08 -26.68 9.99
C THR A 105 -10.09 -26.71 8.46
N ILE A 106 -9.10 -27.38 7.85
CA ILE A 106 -9.04 -27.57 6.40
C ILE A 106 -10.21 -28.43 5.91
N GLN A 107 -10.50 -29.54 6.57
CA GLN A 107 -11.63 -30.41 6.19
C GLN A 107 -12.98 -29.68 6.28
N ASN A 108 -13.21 -28.93 7.35
CA ASN A 108 -14.45 -28.16 7.52
C ASN A 108 -14.58 -27.09 6.44
N SER A 109 -13.48 -26.40 6.10
CA SER A 109 -13.47 -25.38 5.05
C SER A 109 -13.66 -25.99 3.64
N ALA A 110 -13.14 -27.20 3.41
CA ALA A 110 -13.36 -27.96 2.18
C ALA A 110 -14.85 -28.35 2.01
N ARG A 111 -15.51 -28.80 3.08
CA ARG A 111 -16.96 -29.07 3.05
C ARG A 111 -17.76 -27.79 2.78
N ALA A 112 -17.39 -26.69 3.42
CA ALA A 112 -18.02 -25.40 3.18
C ALA A 112 -17.91 -24.93 1.72
N LEU A 113 -16.79 -25.24 1.03
CA LEU A 113 -16.64 -24.96 -0.40
C LEU A 113 -17.61 -25.75 -1.27
N LEU A 114 -17.95 -26.98 -0.86
CA LEU A 114 -18.92 -27.83 -1.55
C LEU A 114 -20.38 -27.52 -1.17
N GLY A 115 -20.60 -26.74 -0.09
CA GLY A 115 -21.92 -26.49 0.47
C GLY A 115 -22.47 -27.66 1.29
N ASP A 116 -21.60 -28.56 1.76
CA ASP A 116 -21.99 -29.76 2.49
C ASP A 116 -22.07 -29.50 4.01
N ASP A 117 -23.10 -30.07 4.64
CA ASP A 117 -23.17 -30.15 6.10
C ASP A 117 -22.21 -31.22 6.66
N PRO A 118 -21.80 -31.13 7.94
CA PRO A 118 -21.02 -32.20 8.57
C PRO A 118 -21.77 -33.53 8.51
N GLU A 119 -21.07 -34.60 8.09
CA GLU A 119 -21.61 -35.95 8.12
C GLU A 119 -21.97 -36.34 9.56
N THR A 120 -23.18 -36.90 9.73
CA THR A 120 -23.72 -37.31 11.04
C THR A 120 -23.86 -38.83 11.15
N ASP A 121 -23.87 -39.56 10.03
CA ASP A 121 -23.90 -41.02 10.04
C ASP A 121 -22.52 -41.59 10.41
N VAL A 122 -22.47 -42.23 11.59
CA VAL A 122 -21.24 -42.84 12.13
C VAL A 122 -20.66 -43.90 11.20
N ARG A 123 -21.50 -44.67 10.50
CA ARG A 123 -21.00 -45.68 9.56
C ARG A 123 -20.22 -45.01 8.43
N THR A 124 -20.77 -43.94 7.87
CA THR A 124 -20.12 -43.16 6.81
C THR A 124 -18.82 -42.51 7.31
N ILE A 125 -18.82 -41.93 8.53
CA ILE A 125 -17.61 -41.34 9.14
C ILE A 125 -16.47 -42.35 9.31
N LEU A 126 -16.79 -43.60 9.68
CA LEU A 126 -15.81 -44.67 9.89
C LEU A 126 -15.44 -45.43 8.60
N THR A 127 -15.98 -45.03 7.46
CA THR A 127 -15.74 -45.67 6.16
C THR A 127 -14.77 -44.84 5.31
N GLY A 128 -13.81 -45.49 4.67
CA GLY A 128 -12.85 -44.85 3.77
C GLY A 128 -11.50 -44.53 4.43
N PRO A 129 -10.59 -43.87 3.68
CA PRO A 129 -9.26 -43.54 4.17
C PRO A 129 -9.30 -42.39 5.20
N ASP A 130 -8.37 -42.45 6.15
CA ASP A 130 -8.17 -41.39 7.15
C ASP A 130 -7.84 -40.04 6.51
N LEU A 131 -8.17 -38.94 7.21
CA LEU A 131 -7.94 -37.57 6.74
C LEU A 131 -6.48 -37.32 6.37
N THR A 132 -5.53 -37.82 7.18
CA THR A 132 -4.09 -37.72 6.91
C THR A 132 -3.74 -38.38 5.57
N THR A 133 -4.24 -39.59 5.31
CA THR A 133 -4.00 -40.30 4.06
C THR A 133 -4.55 -39.53 2.86
N ARG A 134 -5.74 -38.92 2.99
CA ARG A 134 -6.33 -38.09 1.94
C ARG A 134 -5.49 -36.85 1.64
N LEU A 135 -5.08 -36.11 2.67
CA LEU A 135 -4.24 -34.91 2.54
C LEU A 135 -2.87 -35.23 1.94
N THR A 136 -2.23 -36.30 2.39
CA THR A 136 -0.94 -36.75 1.84
C THR A 136 -1.06 -37.17 0.39
N LYS A 137 -2.16 -37.84 0.01
CA LYS A 137 -2.44 -38.16 -1.39
C LYS A 137 -2.57 -36.89 -2.24
N MET A 138 -3.13 -35.81 -1.69
CA MET A 138 -3.21 -34.50 -2.36
C MET A 138 -1.88 -33.73 -2.37
N GLY A 139 -0.82 -34.35 -1.85
CA GLY A 139 0.53 -33.81 -1.87
C GLY A 139 0.86 -32.91 -0.70
N ALA A 140 0.06 -32.88 0.37
CA ALA A 140 0.35 -32.18 1.61
C ALA A 140 1.18 -33.02 2.59
N GLU A 141 2.03 -32.38 3.37
CA GLU A 141 2.64 -32.96 4.56
C GLU A 141 1.73 -32.72 5.76
N VAL A 142 1.60 -33.72 6.64
CA VAL A 142 0.82 -33.62 7.87
C VAL A 142 1.74 -33.92 9.06
N ASN A 143 2.09 -32.88 9.81
CA ASN A 143 2.95 -32.96 10.98
C ASN A 143 2.11 -32.78 12.24
N GLY A 144 1.82 -33.90 12.92
CA GLY A 144 0.86 -33.92 14.02
C GLY A 144 -0.55 -33.61 13.51
N ARG A 145 -1.06 -32.41 13.82
CA ARG A 145 -2.33 -31.92 13.29
C ARG A 145 -2.18 -30.89 12.17
N THR A 146 -0.99 -30.36 11.96
CA THR A 146 -0.75 -29.24 11.04
C THR A 146 -0.48 -29.74 9.64
N VAL A 147 -1.13 -29.12 8.65
CA VAL A 147 -0.99 -29.46 7.23
C VAL A 147 -0.11 -28.41 6.55
N SER A 148 0.87 -28.83 5.75
CA SER A 148 1.73 -27.92 4.99
C SER A 148 1.95 -28.37 3.54
N LEU A 149 1.96 -27.40 2.63
CA LEU A 149 2.38 -27.54 1.22
C LEU A 149 3.75 -26.91 0.97
N ASP A 150 4.41 -26.37 1.99
CA ASP A 150 5.63 -25.55 1.83
C ASP A 150 6.83 -26.37 1.37
N HIS A 151 6.87 -27.66 1.71
CA HIS A 151 7.85 -28.62 1.17
C HIS A 151 7.82 -28.68 -0.38
N LYS A 152 6.72 -28.25 -1.00
CA LYS A 152 6.52 -28.13 -2.45
C LYS A 152 6.33 -26.68 -2.87
N SER A 153 7.36 -25.86 -2.65
CA SER A 153 7.36 -24.45 -3.11
C SER A 153 6.87 -24.30 -4.57
N GLY A 154 5.86 -23.45 -4.76
CA GLY A 154 5.20 -23.18 -6.04
C GLY A 154 4.06 -24.14 -6.42
N TYR A 155 3.86 -25.22 -5.67
CA TYR A 155 2.77 -26.18 -5.92
C TYR A 155 1.39 -25.54 -5.73
N ALA A 156 1.21 -24.74 -4.66
CA ALA A 156 -0.08 -24.12 -4.39
C ALA A 156 -0.54 -23.20 -5.54
N ARG A 157 0.38 -22.38 -6.04
CA ARG A 157 0.18 -21.55 -7.23
C ARG A 157 -0.17 -22.38 -8.47
N ALA A 158 0.56 -23.48 -8.71
CA ALA A 158 0.31 -24.35 -9.86
C ALA A 158 -1.06 -25.03 -9.81
N VAL A 159 -1.50 -25.47 -8.63
CA VAL A 159 -2.85 -26.01 -8.40
C VAL A 159 -3.90 -24.95 -8.70
N LEU A 160 -3.73 -23.74 -8.15
CA LEU A 160 -4.69 -22.65 -8.33
C LEU A 160 -4.81 -22.22 -9.80
N LEU A 161 -3.68 -22.08 -10.51
CA LEU A 161 -3.68 -21.77 -11.95
C LEU A 161 -4.38 -22.87 -12.76
N HIS A 162 -4.09 -24.14 -12.46
CA HIS A 162 -4.74 -25.25 -13.15
C HIS A 162 -6.26 -25.25 -12.91
N LEU A 163 -6.69 -25.06 -11.66
CA LEU A 163 -8.10 -24.96 -11.31
C LEU A 163 -8.77 -23.81 -12.08
N TRP A 164 -8.15 -22.62 -12.04
CA TRP A 164 -8.69 -21.43 -12.69
C TRP A 164 -8.85 -21.62 -14.20
N GLN A 165 -7.86 -22.20 -14.87
CA GLN A 165 -7.88 -22.42 -16.31
C GLN A 165 -8.83 -23.53 -16.76
N GLN A 166 -8.98 -24.60 -15.97
CA GLN A 166 -9.72 -25.81 -16.39
C GLN A 166 -11.16 -25.87 -15.87
N ARG A 167 -11.54 -24.99 -14.94
CA ARG A 167 -12.86 -24.98 -14.29
C ARG A 167 -13.38 -23.54 -14.15
N ALA A 168 -13.72 -22.90 -15.26
CA ALA A 168 -14.19 -21.51 -15.24
C ALA A 168 -15.43 -21.30 -14.36
N ASP A 169 -16.33 -22.28 -14.31
CA ASP A 169 -17.57 -22.20 -13.54
C ASP A 169 -17.34 -22.13 -12.01
N ILE A 170 -16.17 -22.54 -11.51
CA ILE A 170 -15.87 -22.47 -10.07
C ILE A 170 -15.51 -21.05 -9.62
N HIS A 171 -15.11 -20.15 -10.53
CA HIS A 171 -14.60 -18.81 -10.19
C HIS A 171 -15.51 -18.05 -9.21
N PRO A 172 -16.82 -17.83 -9.50
CA PRO A 172 -17.68 -17.09 -8.58
C PRO A 172 -17.84 -17.78 -7.23
N HIS A 173 -17.97 -19.11 -7.21
CA HIS A 173 -18.13 -19.89 -5.98
C HIS A 173 -16.86 -19.86 -5.12
N LEU A 174 -15.69 -19.98 -5.75
CA LEU A 174 -14.40 -19.91 -5.08
C LEU A 174 -14.17 -18.53 -4.45
N LEU A 175 -14.46 -17.45 -5.19
CA LEU A 175 -14.32 -16.08 -4.69
C LEU A 175 -15.30 -15.78 -3.54
N GLN A 176 -16.55 -16.26 -3.63
CA GLN A 176 -17.52 -16.13 -2.55
C GLN A 176 -17.12 -16.95 -1.31
N TRP A 177 -16.60 -18.16 -1.50
CA TRP A 177 -16.10 -18.97 -0.39
C TRP A 177 -14.89 -18.32 0.28
N LEU A 178 -13.99 -17.69 -0.49
CA LEU A 178 -12.86 -16.94 0.06
C LEU A 178 -13.30 -15.79 0.96
N ASP A 179 -14.41 -15.10 0.67
CA ASP A 179 -14.96 -14.08 1.58
C ASP A 179 -15.26 -14.65 2.97
N THR A 180 -15.83 -15.87 3.03
CA THR A 180 -16.12 -16.51 4.31
C THR A 180 -14.85 -16.96 5.03
N LEU A 181 -13.82 -17.32 4.26
CA LEU A 181 -12.53 -17.78 4.76
C LEU A 181 -11.75 -16.63 5.41
N THR A 182 -11.75 -15.46 4.77
CA THR A 182 -10.98 -14.26 5.16
C THR A 182 -11.75 -13.28 6.03
N ALA A 183 -13.06 -13.45 6.19
CA ALA A 183 -13.88 -12.65 7.09
C ALA A 183 -13.33 -12.61 8.52
N PRO A 184 -13.66 -11.59 9.33
CA PRO A 184 -13.26 -11.52 10.73
C PRO A 184 -13.61 -12.80 11.50
N LYS A 185 -12.61 -13.40 12.17
CA LYS A 185 -12.71 -14.68 12.89
C LYS A 185 -12.96 -15.90 12.00
N GLY A 186 -12.91 -15.74 10.68
CA GLY A 186 -12.90 -16.84 9.72
C GLY A 186 -11.65 -17.71 9.86
N PRO A 187 -11.67 -18.94 9.34
CA PRO A 187 -10.57 -19.91 9.51
C PRO A 187 -9.24 -19.46 8.88
N GLY A 188 -9.28 -18.53 7.92
CA GLY A 188 -8.12 -17.96 7.25
C GLY A 188 -7.85 -16.49 7.59
N ALA A 189 -8.51 -15.92 8.61
CA ALA A 189 -8.38 -14.49 8.93
C ALA A 189 -6.94 -14.06 9.26
N ASP A 190 -6.18 -14.90 9.97
CA ASP A 190 -4.75 -14.72 10.28
C ASP A 190 -3.81 -15.06 9.10
N ARG A 191 -4.36 -15.58 8.00
CA ARG A 191 -3.64 -15.96 6.78
C ARG A 191 -3.89 -15.02 5.61
N LEU A 192 -4.56 -13.90 5.85
CA LEU A 192 -4.95 -12.96 4.82
C LEU A 192 -3.78 -12.54 3.93
N ALA A 193 -2.59 -12.34 4.48
CA ALA A 193 -1.41 -11.95 3.71
C ALA A 193 -1.06 -12.98 2.65
N ALA A 194 -0.85 -14.23 3.07
CA ALA A 194 -0.52 -15.31 2.16
C ALA A 194 -1.64 -15.63 1.16
N ILE A 195 -2.90 -15.45 1.55
CA ILE A 195 -4.05 -15.60 0.65
C ILE A 195 -4.03 -14.47 -0.40
N GLY A 196 -3.81 -13.23 0.03
CA GLY A 196 -3.70 -12.07 -0.85
C GLY A 196 -2.59 -12.22 -1.88
N ASP A 197 -1.39 -12.62 -1.45
CA ASP A 197 -0.24 -12.87 -2.33
C ASP A 197 -0.58 -13.91 -3.41
N LEU A 198 -1.16 -15.05 -3.00
CA LEU A 198 -1.54 -16.12 -3.91
C LEU A 198 -2.59 -15.67 -4.94
N LEU A 199 -3.55 -14.84 -4.53
CA LEU A 199 -4.58 -14.30 -5.42
C LEU A 199 -4.05 -13.21 -6.36
N VAL A 200 -3.12 -12.36 -5.91
CA VAL A 200 -2.47 -11.38 -6.79
C VAL A 200 -1.64 -12.10 -7.85
N GLU A 201 -0.88 -13.12 -7.47
CA GLU A 201 -0.13 -13.94 -8.41
C GLU A 201 -1.04 -14.58 -9.47
N LEU A 202 -2.21 -15.09 -9.04
CA LEU A 202 -3.23 -15.61 -9.94
C LEU A 202 -3.76 -14.51 -10.88
N ALA A 203 -4.16 -13.36 -10.33
CA ALA A 203 -4.71 -12.25 -11.09
C ALA A 203 -3.73 -11.78 -12.18
N VAL A 204 -2.45 -11.63 -11.83
CA VAL A 204 -1.39 -11.19 -12.74
C VAL A 204 -1.03 -12.29 -13.75
N ALA A 205 -1.10 -13.56 -13.39
CA ALA A 205 -0.87 -14.66 -14.32
C ALA A 205 -1.98 -14.78 -15.38
N GLU A 206 -3.23 -14.66 -14.95
CA GLU A 206 -4.41 -14.87 -15.82
C GLU A 206 -4.96 -13.55 -16.41
N ASN A 207 -4.34 -12.41 -16.07
CA ASN A 207 -4.81 -11.07 -16.43
C ASN A 207 -6.29 -10.84 -16.07
N ASP A 208 -6.68 -11.28 -14.87
CA ASP A 208 -8.08 -11.32 -14.43
C ASP A 208 -8.36 -10.31 -13.32
N ILE A 209 -8.94 -9.18 -13.70
CA ILE A 209 -9.31 -8.10 -12.78
C ILE A 209 -10.36 -8.52 -11.74
N ARG A 210 -11.14 -9.58 -11.99
CA ARG A 210 -12.19 -10.04 -11.04
C ARG A 210 -11.58 -10.47 -9.71
N VAL A 211 -10.40 -11.08 -9.74
CA VAL A 211 -9.67 -11.49 -8.54
C VAL A 211 -9.22 -10.27 -7.74
N VAL A 212 -8.71 -9.23 -8.41
CA VAL A 212 -8.33 -7.98 -7.73
C VAL A 212 -9.54 -7.27 -7.13
N LYS A 213 -10.67 -7.25 -7.85
CA LYS A 213 -11.93 -6.70 -7.31
C LYS A 213 -12.41 -7.44 -6.07
N GLN A 214 -12.15 -8.75 -5.98
CA GLN A 214 -12.45 -9.51 -4.76
C GLN A 214 -11.62 -9.01 -3.58
N ILE A 215 -10.30 -8.85 -3.77
CA ILE A 215 -9.41 -8.36 -2.71
C ILE A 215 -9.76 -6.92 -2.31
N HIS A 216 -10.09 -6.07 -3.29
CA HIS A 216 -10.60 -4.73 -3.03
C HIS A 216 -11.90 -4.74 -2.21
N ALA A 217 -12.82 -5.68 -2.48
CA ALA A 217 -14.06 -5.79 -1.71
C ALA A 217 -13.87 -6.25 -0.26
N TRP A 218 -12.67 -6.72 0.12
CA TRP A 218 -12.35 -7.02 1.51
C TRP A 218 -12.17 -5.78 2.38
N ILE A 219 -11.91 -4.62 1.77
CA ILE A 219 -11.71 -3.35 2.50
C ILE A 219 -12.92 -3.04 3.38
N ASP A 220 -14.14 -3.13 2.83
CA ASP A 220 -15.38 -2.84 3.57
C ASP A 220 -15.93 -4.05 4.36
N LYS A 221 -15.34 -5.24 4.20
CA LYS A 221 -15.78 -6.49 4.86
C LYS A 221 -14.88 -6.93 6.01
N GLY A 222 -13.71 -6.30 6.14
CA GLY A 222 -12.73 -6.60 7.17
C GLY A 222 -13.13 -6.08 8.55
N ALA A 223 -12.43 -6.56 9.59
CA ALA A 223 -12.37 -5.82 10.84
C ALA A 223 -11.56 -4.56 10.55
N ASP A 224 -11.95 -3.40 11.07
CA ASP A 224 -11.33 -2.09 10.86
C ASP A 224 -9.87 -1.97 11.40
N SER A 225 -9.03 -2.99 11.24
CA SER A 225 -7.64 -2.96 11.65
C SER A 225 -6.76 -2.33 10.57
N THR A 226 -5.87 -1.46 10.98
CA THR A 226 -4.87 -0.81 10.13
C THR A 226 -4.02 -1.83 9.38
N GLU A 227 -3.60 -2.91 10.04
CA GLU A 227 -2.81 -4.01 9.46
C GLU A 227 -3.50 -4.67 8.26
N HIS A 228 -4.83 -4.78 8.30
CA HIS A 228 -5.64 -5.33 7.21
C HIS A 228 -5.61 -4.41 5.98
N ARG A 229 -5.78 -3.10 6.21
CA ARG A 229 -5.76 -2.06 5.17
C ARG A 229 -4.39 -1.96 4.51
N GLU A 230 -3.31 -1.97 5.30
CA GLU A 230 -1.94 -1.97 4.79
C GLU A 230 -1.64 -3.19 3.92
N LEU A 231 -2.13 -4.36 4.32
CA LEU A 231 -1.94 -5.58 3.54
C LEU A 231 -2.66 -5.50 2.20
N ILE A 232 -3.92 -5.07 2.18
CA ILE A 232 -4.67 -4.88 0.94
C ILE A 232 -3.95 -3.84 0.06
N ALA A 233 -3.46 -2.75 0.63
CA ALA A 233 -2.69 -1.75 -0.10
C ALA A 233 -1.46 -2.35 -0.77
N ARG A 234 -0.65 -3.17 -0.06
CA ARG A 234 0.51 -3.86 -0.66
C ARG A 234 0.13 -4.74 -1.85
N VAL A 235 -0.93 -5.53 -1.69
CA VAL A 235 -1.48 -6.39 -2.74
C VAL A 235 -1.93 -5.59 -3.97
N LEU A 236 -2.67 -4.50 -3.76
CA LEU A 236 -3.14 -3.63 -4.84
C LEU A 236 -2.00 -2.90 -5.54
N THR A 237 -0.94 -2.53 -4.81
CA THR A 237 0.30 -1.98 -5.38
C THR A 237 0.91 -2.97 -6.37
N VAL A 238 1.18 -4.20 -5.96
CA VAL A 238 1.75 -5.24 -6.85
C VAL A 238 0.87 -5.44 -8.10
N ALA A 239 -0.45 -5.52 -7.92
CA ALA A 239 -1.37 -5.67 -9.05
C ALA A 239 -1.39 -4.44 -9.98
N ALA A 240 -1.23 -3.23 -9.43
CA ALA A 240 -1.18 -1.97 -10.19
C ALA A 240 0.10 -1.79 -11.00
N GLU A 241 1.19 -2.45 -10.61
CA GLU A 241 2.48 -2.39 -11.30
C GLU A 241 2.63 -3.45 -12.41
N ALA A 242 1.77 -4.47 -12.43
CA ALA A 242 1.80 -5.51 -13.45
C ALA A 242 1.59 -4.96 -14.88
N ASP A 243 2.36 -5.47 -15.85
CA ASP A 243 2.36 -4.97 -17.25
C ASP A 243 0.98 -5.00 -17.92
N THR A 244 0.28 -6.13 -17.82
CA THR A 244 -0.98 -6.39 -18.53
C THR A 244 -2.21 -5.99 -17.70
N LEU A 245 -2.19 -6.35 -16.42
CA LEU A 245 -3.30 -6.12 -15.50
C LEU A 245 -3.29 -4.69 -14.91
N GLY A 246 -2.12 -4.07 -14.79
CA GLY A 246 -1.94 -2.83 -14.04
C GLY A 246 -2.73 -1.64 -14.57
N VAL A 247 -3.01 -1.56 -15.88
CA VAL A 247 -3.87 -0.50 -16.43
C VAL A 247 -5.28 -0.55 -15.81
N GLN A 248 -5.85 -1.74 -15.69
CA GLN A 248 -7.19 -1.94 -15.15
C GLN A 248 -7.21 -1.68 -13.64
N VAL A 249 -6.17 -2.11 -12.91
CA VAL A 249 -6.06 -1.88 -11.47
C VAL A 249 -5.84 -0.41 -11.16
N ARG A 250 -5.03 0.29 -11.95
CA ARG A 250 -4.87 1.74 -11.82
C ARG A 250 -6.19 2.47 -12.08
N ALA A 251 -6.97 2.07 -13.07
CA ALA A 251 -8.31 2.64 -13.28
C ALA A 251 -9.20 2.42 -12.05
N LEU A 252 -9.26 1.19 -11.53
CA LEU A 252 -9.97 0.86 -10.29
C LEU A 252 -9.54 1.77 -9.13
N LEU A 253 -8.24 1.90 -8.86
CA LEU A 253 -7.72 2.76 -7.79
C LEU A 253 -8.07 4.25 -7.96
N LEU A 254 -8.26 4.73 -9.20
CA LEU A 254 -8.69 6.10 -9.44
C LEU A 254 -10.17 6.30 -9.14
N ASP A 255 -11.00 5.32 -9.49
CA ASP A 255 -12.42 5.32 -9.16
C ASP A 255 -12.59 5.21 -7.64
N SER A 256 -11.85 4.31 -6.99
CA SER A 256 -11.82 4.13 -5.53
C SER A 256 -11.37 5.37 -4.75
N ALA A 257 -10.48 6.20 -5.32
CA ALA A 257 -10.05 7.45 -4.69
C ALA A 257 -11.19 8.48 -4.56
N GLN A 258 -12.26 8.30 -5.34
CA GLN A 258 -13.45 9.16 -5.37
C GLN A 258 -14.63 8.53 -4.63
N ASP A 259 -14.45 7.35 -4.03
CA ASP A 259 -15.48 6.64 -3.28
C ASP A 259 -15.84 7.38 -1.97
N GLU A 260 -17.08 7.23 -1.51
CA GLU A 260 -17.53 7.80 -0.25
C GLU A 260 -16.94 7.04 0.96
N SER A 261 -16.66 5.74 0.81
CA SER A 261 -16.08 4.90 1.86
C SER A 261 -14.71 5.42 2.31
N GLU A 262 -14.63 5.81 3.57
CA GLU A 262 -13.39 6.22 4.23
C GLU A 262 -12.35 5.10 4.19
N ALA A 263 -12.74 3.86 4.46
CA ALA A 263 -11.81 2.72 4.44
C ALA A 263 -11.18 2.50 3.05
N VAL A 264 -11.98 2.61 1.98
CA VAL A 264 -11.49 2.51 0.60
C VAL A 264 -10.53 3.65 0.27
N ALA A 265 -10.89 4.89 0.61
CA ALA A 265 -10.03 6.04 0.37
C ALA A 265 -8.71 5.94 1.16
N THR A 266 -8.73 5.47 2.41
CA THR A 266 -7.54 5.21 3.23
C THR A 266 -6.62 4.19 2.56
N VAL A 267 -7.15 3.07 2.06
CA VAL A 267 -6.34 2.06 1.35
C VAL A 267 -5.71 2.65 0.09
N VAL A 268 -6.43 3.48 -0.67
CA VAL A 268 -5.87 4.15 -1.85
C VAL A 268 -4.74 5.13 -1.47
N ALA A 269 -4.88 5.84 -0.35
CA ALA A 269 -3.81 6.69 0.17
C ALA A 269 -2.56 5.87 0.53
N LEU A 270 -2.73 4.73 1.22
CA LEU A 270 -1.63 3.81 1.55
C LEU A 270 -0.95 3.23 0.30
N VAL A 271 -1.71 2.88 -0.75
CA VAL A 271 -1.13 2.50 -2.06
C VAL A 271 -0.27 3.63 -2.61
N CYS A 272 -0.76 4.88 -2.55
CA CYS A 272 -0.02 6.05 -3.02
C CYS A 272 1.18 6.43 -2.15
N GLN A 273 1.26 5.96 -0.90
CA GLN A 273 2.41 6.15 -0.03
C GLN A 273 3.56 5.19 -0.35
N GLY A 274 3.29 4.03 -0.98
CA GLY A 274 4.27 2.99 -1.26
C GLY A 274 5.02 3.13 -2.59
N GLU A 275 5.50 1.98 -3.09
CA GLU A 275 6.26 1.82 -4.35
C GLU A 275 5.49 2.35 -5.56
N PHE A 276 4.16 2.31 -5.54
CA PHE A 276 3.32 2.82 -6.62
C PHE A 276 3.64 4.28 -6.98
N ALA A 277 3.91 5.14 -5.99
CA ALA A 277 4.25 6.53 -6.25
C ALA A 277 5.69 6.74 -6.74
N GLU A 278 6.57 5.74 -6.60
CA GLU A 278 7.92 5.80 -7.19
C GLU A 278 7.83 5.61 -8.69
N HIS A 279 7.07 4.59 -9.12
CA HIS A 279 6.88 4.26 -10.53
C HIS A 279 5.85 5.18 -11.22
N TYR A 280 4.81 5.62 -10.50
CA TYR A 280 3.69 6.39 -11.05
C TYR A 280 3.34 7.67 -10.23
N PRO A 281 4.30 8.57 -9.96
CA PRO A 281 4.11 9.73 -9.07
C PRO A 281 2.98 10.67 -9.49
N ARG A 282 2.81 10.93 -10.80
CA ARG A 282 1.71 11.78 -11.30
C ARG A 282 0.34 11.16 -11.04
N GLN A 283 0.25 9.84 -11.15
CA GLN A 283 -0.98 9.10 -10.92
C GLN A 283 -1.32 9.05 -9.43
N ALA A 284 -0.32 8.85 -8.56
CA ALA A 284 -0.49 8.94 -7.12
C ALA A 284 -1.03 10.32 -6.71
N LEU A 285 -0.40 11.41 -7.16
CA LEU A 285 -0.84 12.78 -6.85
C LEU A 285 -2.29 13.05 -7.29
N VAL A 286 -2.73 12.56 -8.46
CA VAL A 286 -4.13 12.73 -8.89
C VAL A 286 -5.10 12.05 -7.92
N ARG A 287 -4.79 10.84 -7.43
CA ARG A 287 -5.63 10.12 -6.47
C ARG A 287 -5.65 10.80 -5.11
N LEU A 288 -4.47 11.18 -4.61
CA LEU A 288 -4.35 11.94 -3.35
C LEU A 288 -5.15 13.23 -3.41
N ARG A 289 -5.18 13.93 -4.56
CA ARG A 289 -6.05 15.11 -4.73
C ARG A 289 -7.52 14.78 -4.49
N HIS A 290 -8.03 13.67 -5.02
CA HIS A 290 -9.44 13.30 -4.82
C HIS A 290 -9.74 13.02 -3.34
N ILE A 291 -8.84 12.32 -2.65
CA ILE A 291 -8.99 12.01 -1.22
C ILE A 291 -8.90 13.29 -0.37
N LEU A 292 -7.97 14.19 -0.67
CA LEU A 292 -7.83 15.46 0.04
C LEU A 292 -9.01 16.43 -0.21
N ASP A 293 -9.78 16.26 -1.28
CA ASP A 293 -10.95 17.10 -1.61
C ASP A 293 -12.24 16.66 -0.88
N ARG A 294 -12.19 15.58 -0.09
CA ARG A 294 -13.32 15.09 0.73
C ARG A 294 -13.87 16.19 1.65
N SER A 295 -15.17 16.19 1.94
CA SER A 295 -15.77 17.24 2.76
C SER A 295 -15.28 17.20 4.22
N GLU A 296 -15.25 16.01 4.80
CA GLU A 296 -14.79 15.77 6.17
C GLU A 296 -13.29 15.57 6.22
N THR A 297 -12.66 15.94 7.34
CA THR A 297 -11.26 15.62 7.63
C THR A 297 -11.22 14.30 8.39
N ASP A 298 -11.26 13.18 7.66
CA ASP A 298 -11.31 11.81 8.17
C ASP A 298 -9.93 11.09 8.12
N GLU A 299 -9.87 9.81 8.49
CA GLU A 299 -8.62 9.02 8.47
C GLU A 299 -8.00 8.98 7.06
N ALA A 300 -8.84 8.96 6.02
CA ALA A 300 -8.38 8.95 4.63
C ALA A 300 -7.67 10.25 4.25
N VAL A 301 -8.18 11.40 4.70
CA VAL A 301 -7.51 12.70 4.50
C VAL A 301 -6.16 12.74 5.21
N GLN A 302 -6.06 12.22 6.44
CA GLN A 302 -4.79 12.14 7.17
C GLN A 302 -3.78 11.23 6.46
N ALA A 303 -4.20 10.03 6.06
CA ALA A 303 -3.35 9.11 5.30
C ALA A 303 -2.90 9.72 3.96
N ALA A 304 -3.75 10.50 3.29
CA ALA A 304 -3.38 11.20 2.06
C ALA A 304 -2.38 12.34 2.28
N GLN A 305 -2.47 13.04 3.41
CA GLN A 305 -1.48 14.04 3.84
C GLN A 305 -0.12 13.39 4.12
N ASP A 306 -0.11 12.27 4.83
CA ASP A 306 1.11 11.48 5.07
C ASP A 306 1.74 11.00 3.77
N ALA A 307 0.94 10.39 2.88
CA ALA A 307 1.41 9.95 1.56
C ALA A 307 1.99 11.11 0.73
N LEU A 308 1.37 12.29 0.77
CA LEU A 308 1.88 13.47 0.06
C LEU A 308 3.25 13.91 0.59
N ARG A 309 3.42 13.95 1.92
CA ARG A 309 4.68 14.29 2.57
C ARG A 309 5.77 13.27 2.25
N ASP A 310 5.45 11.98 2.32
CA ASP A 310 6.38 10.91 1.98
C ASP A 310 6.85 11.01 0.53
N ILE A 311 5.94 11.30 -0.42
CA ILE A 311 6.32 11.52 -1.82
C ILE A 311 7.24 12.75 -1.93
N ALA A 312 6.95 13.84 -1.21
CA ALA A 312 7.76 15.05 -1.26
C ALA A 312 9.17 14.86 -0.69
N ALA A 313 9.32 14.02 0.33
CA ALA A 313 10.59 13.70 0.98
C ALA A 313 11.52 12.82 0.11
N ARG A 314 11.00 12.17 -0.94
CA ARG A 314 11.81 11.36 -1.86
C ARG A 314 12.73 12.22 -2.71
N ASP A 315 13.91 11.68 -3.00
CA ASP A 315 14.94 12.33 -3.81
C ASP A 315 14.39 12.91 -5.13
N GLY A 316 14.48 14.24 -5.25
CA GLY A 316 14.07 14.98 -6.44
C GLY A 316 12.57 15.11 -6.68
N GLN A 317 11.70 14.67 -5.76
CA GLN A 317 10.25 14.77 -5.95
C GLN A 317 9.64 16.07 -5.43
N LEU A 318 10.25 16.74 -4.43
CA LEU A 318 9.71 17.97 -3.84
C LEU A 318 9.32 19.05 -4.89
N PRO A 319 10.14 19.39 -5.92
CA PRO A 319 9.73 20.38 -6.92
C PRO A 319 8.47 19.98 -7.70
N ARG A 320 8.28 18.68 -7.95
CA ARG A 320 7.09 18.15 -8.63
C ARG A 320 5.87 18.21 -7.72
N VAL A 321 6.00 17.80 -6.46
CA VAL A 321 4.91 17.86 -5.49
C VAL A 321 4.50 19.32 -5.28
N TRP A 322 5.46 20.20 -5.00
CA TRP A 322 5.24 21.63 -4.80
C TRP A 322 4.49 22.28 -5.96
N SER A 323 5.01 22.14 -7.19
CA SER A 323 4.35 22.73 -8.37
C SER A 323 2.92 22.19 -8.59
N THR A 324 2.69 20.93 -8.24
CA THR A 324 1.37 20.31 -8.34
C THR A 324 0.40 20.84 -7.28
N VAL A 325 0.86 20.94 -6.03
CA VAL A 325 0.08 21.43 -4.88
C VAL A 325 -0.28 22.90 -5.03
N ILE A 326 0.67 23.76 -5.40
CA ILE A 326 0.41 25.19 -5.64
C ILE A 326 -0.62 25.36 -6.75
N LYS A 327 -0.50 24.62 -7.85
CA LYS A 327 -1.50 24.65 -8.92
C LYS A 327 -2.90 24.25 -8.44
N TRP A 328 -3.02 23.29 -7.53
CA TRP A 328 -4.33 22.91 -6.97
C TRP A 328 -4.91 24.01 -6.07
N ALA A 329 -4.07 24.66 -5.27
CA ALA A 329 -4.46 25.72 -4.36
C ALA A 329 -4.86 27.01 -5.10
N THR A 330 -4.05 27.46 -6.07
CA THR A 330 -4.19 28.81 -6.63
C THR A 330 -5.02 28.86 -7.91
N GLU A 331 -4.73 28.00 -8.89
CA GLU A 331 -5.42 28.00 -10.19
C GLU A 331 -6.80 27.37 -10.10
N LYS A 332 -6.89 26.24 -9.39
CA LYS A 332 -8.12 25.46 -9.33
C LYS A 332 -8.96 25.70 -8.07
N LYS A 333 -8.35 26.26 -7.02
CA LYS A 333 -8.99 26.54 -5.72
C LYS A 333 -9.70 25.33 -5.14
N HIS A 334 -9.09 24.14 -5.28
CA HIS A 334 -9.58 22.91 -4.69
C HIS A 334 -9.29 22.90 -3.19
N LEU A 335 -10.20 22.34 -2.39
CA LEU A 335 -9.97 22.09 -0.97
C LEU A 335 -8.73 21.21 -0.79
N ALA A 336 -8.55 20.24 -1.69
CA ALA A 336 -7.36 19.42 -1.77
C ALA A 336 -6.05 20.23 -1.85
N GLY A 337 -6.04 21.33 -2.60
CA GLY A 337 -4.88 22.20 -2.74
C GLY A 337 -4.54 22.90 -1.44
N HIS A 338 -5.54 23.42 -0.74
CA HIS A 338 -5.35 24.09 0.55
C HIS A 338 -4.83 23.10 1.61
N ARG A 339 -5.47 21.94 1.75
CA ARG A 339 -5.02 20.90 2.70
C ARG A 339 -3.63 20.37 2.39
N ALA A 340 -3.32 20.16 1.11
CA ALA A 340 -1.98 19.73 0.67
C ALA A 340 -0.92 20.78 0.99
N PHE A 341 -1.20 22.06 0.71
CA PHE A 341 -0.30 23.17 1.00
C PHE A 341 0.00 23.27 2.49
N LEU A 342 -1.06 23.26 3.32
CA LEU A 342 -0.92 23.38 4.78
C LEU A 342 -0.17 22.18 5.37
N SER A 343 -0.48 20.96 4.93
CA SER A 343 0.18 19.74 5.41
C SER A 343 1.67 19.68 5.06
N LEU A 344 2.02 20.07 3.83
CA LEU A 344 3.40 20.01 3.33
C LEU A 344 4.33 21.01 4.03
N LEU A 345 3.78 22.10 4.54
CA LEU A 345 4.55 23.19 5.18
C LEU A 345 4.47 23.16 6.71
N ASP A 346 3.92 22.10 7.31
CA ASP A 346 3.78 21.97 8.77
C ASP A 346 5.09 21.52 9.44
N PRO A 347 5.80 22.44 10.13
CA PRO A 347 7.10 22.12 10.72
C PRO A 347 6.99 21.21 11.95
N ARG A 348 5.78 21.00 12.50
CA ARG A 348 5.56 20.09 13.64
C ARG A 348 5.71 18.63 13.25
N VAL A 349 5.49 18.32 11.97
CA VAL A 349 5.61 16.96 11.45
C VAL A 349 6.97 16.77 10.77
N ASP A 350 7.32 17.67 9.85
CA ASP A 350 8.64 17.68 9.22
C ASP A 350 9.08 19.13 8.91
N PRO A 351 10.08 19.67 9.63
CA PRO A 351 10.58 21.00 9.35
C PRO A 351 11.37 21.10 8.04
N TYR A 352 11.83 19.99 7.47
CA TYR A 352 12.72 19.98 6.30
C TYR A 352 12.10 20.67 5.08
N VAL A 353 10.84 20.35 4.75
CA VAL A 353 10.19 20.93 3.57
C VAL A 353 10.05 22.44 3.72
N LEU A 354 9.63 22.93 4.89
CA LEU A 354 9.55 24.36 5.17
C LEU A 354 10.93 25.03 5.04
N GLN A 355 11.99 24.44 5.62
CA GLN A 355 13.35 24.95 5.51
C GLN A 355 13.82 25.07 4.07
N VAL A 356 13.63 24.01 3.26
CA VAL A 356 14.02 24.00 1.84
C VAL A 356 13.25 25.07 1.07
N MET A 357 11.95 25.21 1.32
CA MET A 357 11.12 26.20 0.64
C MET A 357 11.52 27.64 1.01
N LEU A 358 11.84 27.90 2.29
CA LEU A 358 12.32 29.21 2.73
C LEU A 358 13.70 29.53 2.14
N ALA A 359 14.65 28.60 2.19
CA ALA A 359 15.97 28.78 1.57
C ALA A 359 15.89 29.02 0.05
N ALA A 360 14.92 28.39 -0.63
CA ALA A 360 14.64 28.66 -2.03
C ALA A 360 14.02 30.05 -2.24
N ALA A 361 13.09 30.47 -1.38
CA ALA A 361 12.45 31.79 -1.43
C ALA A 361 13.43 32.95 -1.18
N GLU A 362 14.51 32.75 -0.42
CA GLU A 362 15.58 33.76 -0.28
C GLU A 362 16.29 34.05 -1.61
N GLN A 363 16.35 33.05 -2.49
CA GLN A 363 17.09 33.13 -3.76
C GLN A 363 16.19 33.41 -4.95
N LYS A 364 14.89 33.15 -4.82
CA LYS A 364 13.93 33.07 -5.92
C LYS A 364 12.59 33.69 -5.56
N GLU A 365 12.29 34.84 -6.17
CA GLU A 365 11.06 35.58 -5.92
C GLU A 365 9.80 34.79 -6.31
N ASP A 366 9.85 33.97 -7.38
CA ASP A 366 8.72 33.15 -7.81
C ASP A 366 8.30 32.11 -6.75
N ILE A 367 9.25 31.63 -5.95
CA ILE A 367 8.97 30.73 -4.82
C ILE A 367 8.33 31.49 -3.66
N LYS A 368 8.81 32.71 -3.39
CA LYS A 368 8.24 33.59 -2.37
C LYS A 368 6.79 33.96 -2.71
N GLU A 369 6.53 34.37 -3.96
CA GLU A 369 5.20 34.65 -4.48
C GLU A 369 4.30 33.41 -4.38
N ALA A 370 4.78 32.23 -4.75
CA ALA A 370 4.00 30.99 -4.64
C ALA A 370 3.62 30.63 -3.19
N LEU A 371 4.50 30.88 -2.22
CA LEU A 371 4.20 30.71 -0.79
C LEU A 371 3.08 31.66 -0.33
N LEU A 372 3.17 32.93 -0.73
CA LEU A 372 2.15 33.94 -0.41
C LEU A 372 0.81 33.60 -1.08
N ASP A 373 0.82 33.22 -2.34
CA ASP A 373 -0.39 32.83 -3.08
C ASP A 373 -1.06 31.58 -2.47
N GLY A 374 -0.28 30.60 -2.03
CA GLY A 374 -0.79 29.43 -1.33
C GLY A 374 -1.47 29.79 -0.02
N TRP A 375 -0.84 30.65 0.80
CA TRP A 375 -1.45 31.18 2.01
C TRP A 375 -2.71 32.00 1.74
N ASN A 376 -2.69 32.86 0.72
CA ASN A 376 -3.83 33.67 0.31
C ASN A 376 -5.01 32.80 -0.11
N ALA A 377 -4.76 31.72 -0.85
CA ALA A 377 -5.79 30.77 -1.25
C ALA A 377 -6.37 30.01 -0.04
N ALA A 378 -5.51 29.51 0.85
CA ALA A 378 -5.94 28.76 2.04
C ALA A 378 -6.74 29.63 3.03
N LEU A 379 -6.27 30.84 3.34
CA LEU A 379 -6.95 31.76 4.26
C LEU A 379 -8.30 32.28 3.74
N ALA A 380 -8.51 32.24 2.43
CA ALA A 380 -9.79 32.59 1.81
C ALA A 380 -10.85 31.48 1.93
N ASP A 381 -10.47 30.26 2.32
CA ASP A 381 -11.36 29.11 2.42
C ASP A 381 -11.64 28.75 3.89
N THR A 382 -12.86 29.06 4.35
CA THR A 382 -13.26 28.83 5.74
C THR A 382 -13.27 27.36 6.15
N ARG A 383 -13.22 26.42 5.21
CA ARG A 383 -13.19 24.98 5.51
C ARG A 383 -11.85 24.51 6.08
N VAL A 384 -10.77 25.29 5.91
CA VAL A 384 -9.43 24.99 6.45
C VAL A 384 -8.97 26.02 7.49
N GLU A 385 -9.92 26.73 8.10
CA GLU A 385 -9.65 27.82 9.04
C GLU A 385 -8.83 27.34 10.26
N ALA A 386 -9.20 26.17 10.81
CA ALA A 386 -8.55 25.58 11.96
C ALA A 386 -7.10 25.15 11.62
N GLU A 387 -6.90 24.54 10.46
CA GLU A 387 -5.59 24.12 9.96
C GLU A 387 -4.68 25.32 9.66
N CYS A 388 -5.23 26.38 9.04
CA CYS A 388 -4.50 27.63 8.81
C CYS A 388 -3.98 28.23 10.12
N ARG A 389 -4.86 28.31 11.14
CA ARG A 389 -4.51 28.81 12.46
C ARG A 389 -3.40 27.99 13.12
N GLN A 390 -3.55 26.67 13.13
CA GLN A 390 -2.54 25.78 13.70
C GLN A 390 -1.19 25.94 13.00
N LEU A 391 -1.18 26.06 11.67
CA LEU A 391 0.05 26.23 10.91
C LEU A 391 0.70 27.60 11.13
N LEU A 392 -0.09 28.68 11.24
CA LEU A 392 0.44 30.01 11.58
C LEU A 392 1.13 30.01 12.95
N THR A 393 0.53 29.35 13.95
CA THR A 393 1.15 29.17 15.26
C THR A 393 2.43 28.33 15.16
N ALA A 394 2.41 27.23 14.39
CA ALA A 394 3.58 26.39 14.18
C ALA A 394 4.73 27.15 13.48
N TRP A 395 4.42 28.03 12.53
CA TRP A 395 5.39 28.92 11.91
C TRP A 395 5.97 29.94 12.90
N ALA A 396 5.13 30.49 13.78
CA ALA A 396 5.59 31.39 14.85
C ALA A 396 6.57 30.68 15.80
N GLU A 397 6.30 29.43 16.17
CA GLU A 397 7.19 28.60 16.99
C GLU A 397 8.49 28.24 16.24
N ALA A 398 8.39 27.86 14.98
CA ALA A 398 9.53 27.51 14.14
C ALA A 398 10.54 28.66 13.97
N ARG A 399 10.11 29.93 14.07
CA ARG A 399 11.01 31.10 14.04
C ARG A 399 12.11 31.06 15.09
N LYS A 400 11.89 30.35 16.21
CA LYS A 400 12.86 30.19 17.30
C LYS A 400 13.92 29.12 17.03
N ALA A 401 13.71 28.26 16.03
CA ALA A 401 14.66 27.20 15.71
C ALA A 401 15.91 27.79 15.04
N ALA A 402 17.09 27.31 15.44
CA ALA A 402 18.38 27.85 14.99
C ALA A 402 18.60 27.75 13.47
N ASP A 403 17.98 26.76 12.82
CA ASP A 403 18.15 26.48 11.39
C ASP A 403 17.08 27.13 10.50
N MET A 404 16.20 27.97 11.06
CA MET A 404 15.17 28.69 10.31
C MET A 404 15.60 30.12 9.99
N PRO A 405 15.40 30.62 8.75
CA PRO A 405 15.70 32.01 8.40
C PRO A 405 14.66 32.94 9.02
N THR A 406 14.89 33.36 10.25
CA THR A 406 13.94 34.13 11.06
C THR A 406 13.48 35.41 10.38
N GLU A 407 14.37 36.15 9.73
CA GLU A 407 14.02 37.41 9.05
C GLU A 407 13.05 37.20 7.89
N LEU A 408 13.33 36.23 7.00
CA LEU A 408 12.46 35.91 5.87
C LEU A 408 11.10 35.38 6.35
N LEU A 409 11.09 34.48 7.33
CA LEU A 409 9.84 33.92 7.87
C LEU A 409 8.99 35.01 8.52
N THR A 410 9.62 35.99 9.19
CA THR A 410 8.93 37.16 9.76
C THR A 410 8.39 38.07 8.66
N ASP A 411 9.13 38.29 7.57
CA ASP A 411 8.66 39.08 6.42
C ASP A 411 7.44 38.42 5.75
N LEU A 412 7.49 37.10 5.52
CA LEU A 412 6.37 36.34 4.97
C LEU A 412 5.13 36.43 5.86
N LEU A 413 5.27 36.18 7.17
CA LEU A 413 4.16 36.29 8.11
C LEU A 413 3.59 37.72 8.15
N ASN A 414 4.45 38.75 8.11
CA ASN A 414 3.99 40.14 8.01
C ASN A 414 3.12 40.37 6.77
N GLN A 415 3.56 39.89 5.60
CA GLN A 415 2.80 40.05 4.35
C GLN A 415 1.48 39.29 4.38
N ILE A 416 1.48 38.06 4.88
CA ILE A 416 0.27 37.24 5.07
C ILE A 416 -0.71 37.96 6.01
N MET A 417 -0.23 38.47 7.14
CA MET A 417 -1.07 39.18 8.12
C MET A 417 -1.68 40.44 7.54
N LEU A 418 -0.89 41.28 6.86
CA LEU A 418 -1.38 42.54 6.28
C LEU A 418 -2.42 42.30 5.19
N GLY A 419 -2.30 41.20 4.43
CA GLY A 419 -3.28 40.82 3.41
C GLY A 419 -4.61 40.32 3.97
N HIS A 420 -4.63 39.78 5.19
CA HIS A 420 -5.75 39.01 5.74
C HIS A 420 -6.17 39.43 7.16
N LEU A 421 -5.98 40.70 7.54
CA LEU A 421 -6.29 41.21 8.88
C LEU A 421 -7.71 40.91 9.40
N VAL A 422 -8.67 40.72 8.49
CA VAL A 422 -10.07 40.41 8.81
C VAL A 422 -10.39 38.91 8.79
N ALA A 423 -9.48 38.07 8.28
CA ALA A 423 -9.65 36.62 8.30
C ALA A 423 -9.50 36.10 9.73
N SER A 424 -10.41 35.23 10.16
CA SER A 424 -10.46 34.73 11.54
C SER A 424 -9.14 34.11 12.05
N PRO A 425 -8.40 33.26 11.29
CA PRO A 425 -7.12 32.71 11.75
C PRO A 425 -6.07 33.78 12.06
N VAL A 426 -6.02 34.82 11.22
CA VAL A 426 -5.07 35.94 11.33
C VAL A 426 -5.47 36.86 12.48
N ALA A 427 -6.77 37.20 12.58
CA ALA A 427 -7.29 38.01 13.66
C ALA A 427 -7.02 37.35 15.02
N ALA A 428 -7.23 36.04 15.15
CA ALA A 428 -6.92 35.31 16.36
C ALA A 428 -5.42 35.31 16.70
N LEU A 429 -4.54 35.13 15.70
CA LEU A 429 -3.10 35.18 15.97
C LEU A 429 -2.64 36.59 16.38
N ILE A 430 -3.24 37.66 15.83
CA ILE A 430 -2.86 39.05 16.10
C ILE A 430 -3.45 39.56 17.43
N PHE A 431 -4.74 39.34 17.67
CA PHE A 431 -5.49 39.94 18.78
C PHE A 431 -5.71 38.98 19.95
N GLY A 432 -5.40 37.69 19.80
CA GLY A 432 -5.73 36.66 20.78
C GLY A 432 -7.19 36.24 20.70
N GLU A 433 -7.50 35.10 21.32
CA GLU A 433 -8.88 34.65 21.53
C GLU A 433 -9.30 34.81 23.00
N PRO A 434 -10.53 35.26 23.26
CA PRO A 434 -11.03 35.37 24.62
C PRO A 434 -10.93 34.03 25.37
N GLY A 435 -10.19 34.00 26.47
CA GLY A 435 -10.03 32.82 27.32
C GLY A 435 -8.97 31.81 26.87
N VAL A 436 -8.18 32.12 25.84
CA VAL A 436 -7.05 31.29 25.40
C VAL A 436 -5.74 32.02 25.70
N ALA A 437 -4.85 31.38 26.46
CA ALA A 437 -3.52 31.90 26.72
C ALA A 437 -2.59 31.58 25.53
N ASP A 438 -2.02 32.61 24.91
CA ASP A 438 -1.09 32.45 23.80
C ASP A 438 0.31 32.04 24.29
N GLY A 439 0.97 31.17 23.52
CA GLY A 439 2.36 30.78 23.78
C GLY A 439 3.35 31.94 23.56
N GLU A 440 4.50 31.86 24.22
CA GLU A 440 5.56 32.90 24.16
C GLU A 440 5.98 33.25 22.72
N ALA A 441 6.02 32.25 21.81
CA ALA A 441 6.40 32.46 20.42
C ALA A 441 5.43 33.35 19.64
N VAL A 442 4.13 33.25 19.92
CA VAL A 442 3.10 34.09 19.30
C VAL A 442 3.21 35.53 19.83
N ILE A 443 3.45 35.70 21.13
CA ILE A 443 3.65 37.00 21.76
C ILE A 443 4.88 37.70 21.19
N GLU A 444 5.99 36.98 21.01
CA GLU A 444 7.20 37.54 20.39
C GLU A 444 6.97 37.89 18.92
N LEU A 445 6.27 37.04 18.16
CA LEU A 445 5.86 37.39 16.79
C LEU A 445 5.10 38.71 16.74
N ARG A 446 4.11 38.93 17.62
CA ARG A 446 3.34 40.18 17.65
C ARG A 446 4.20 41.43 17.82
N LYS A 447 5.29 41.34 18.60
CA LYS A 447 6.23 42.45 18.80
C LYS A 447 7.04 42.75 17.54
N ASP A 448 7.35 41.73 16.76
CA ASP A 448 8.13 41.82 15.52
C ASP A 448 7.28 42.17 14.29
N LEU A 449 5.95 42.01 14.37
CA LEU A 449 5.04 42.34 13.28
C LEU A 449 4.97 43.87 13.05
N ARG A 450 5.14 44.28 11.79
CA ARG A 450 5.08 45.68 11.35
C ARG A 450 3.64 46.08 11.01
N LEU A 451 2.79 46.07 12.02
CA LEU A 451 1.38 46.41 11.85
C LEU A 451 1.17 47.93 11.70
N PRO A 452 0.09 48.36 11.02
CA PRO A 452 -0.32 49.75 11.00
C PRO A 452 -0.44 50.33 12.43
N PRO A 453 -0.10 51.62 12.66
CA PRO A 453 -0.02 52.20 13.99
C PRO A 453 -1.30 52.04 14.83
N THR A 454 -2.45 52.07 14.17
CA THR A 454 -3.79 51.89 14.77
C THR A 454 -4.02 50.49 15.31
N LEU A 455 -3.42 49.46 14.68
CA LEU A 455 -3.53 48.07 15.12
C LEU A 455 -2.50 47.74 16.20
N SER A 456 -1.28 48.29 16.09
CA SER A 456 -0.26 48.15 17.14
C SER A 456 -0.75 48.66 18.50
N SER A 457 -1.49 49.78 18.54
CA SER A 457 -2.06 50.30 19.79
C SER A 457 -3.13 49.40 20.43
N LEU A 458 -3.88 48.65 19.61
CA LEU A 458 -4.93 47.74 20.09
C LEU A 458 -4.33 46.47 20.72
N ILE A 459 -3.25 45.95 20.13
CA ILE A 459 -2.54 44.76 20.64
C ILE A 459 -1.88 45.07 21.99
N THR A 460 -1.19 46.21 22.11
CA THR A 460 -0.58 46.62 23.39
C THR A 460 -1.63 46.82 24.50
N ALA A 461 -2.84 47.25 24.16
CA ALA A 461 -3.93 47.37 25.11
C ALA A 461 -4.48 46.00 25.54
N HIS A 462 -4.60 45.05 24.60
CA HIS A 462 -5.04 43.68 24.88
C HIS A 462 -4.02 42.90 25.73
N GLU A 463 -2.73 42.95 25.40
CA GLU A 463 -1.66 42.28 26.16
C GLU A 463 -1.57 42.79 27.60
N ARG A 464 -1.81 44.09 27.84
CA ARG A 464 -1.89 44.65 29.20
C ARG A 464 -3.10 44.14 29.97
N ALA A 465 -4.26 44.04 29.33
CA ALA A 465 -5.47 43.54 29.96
C ALA A 465 -5.35 42.04 30.35
N SER A 466 -4.71 41.23 29.50
CA SER A 466 -4.51 39.79 29.77
C SER A 466 -3.40 39.51 30.80
N ALA A 467 -2.47 40.44 31.03
CA ALA A 467 -1.47 40.33 32.10
C ALA A 467 -1.99 40.77 33.49
N GLU A 468 -3.13 41.49 33.52
CA GLU A 468 -3.78 41.99 34.73
C GLU A 468 -4.92 41.07 35.23
N SER A 469 -5.29 40.04 34.46
CA SER A 469 -6.25 38.98 34.80
C SER A 469 -5.56 37.69 35.20
#